data_AF-A0A0J6T5I7-F1
#
_entry.id   AF-A0A0J6T5I7-F1
#
_cell.length_a   1.000
_cell.length_b   1.000
_cell.length_c   1.000
_cell.angle_alpha   90.00
_cell.angle_beta   90.00
_cell.angle_gamma   90.00
#
_symmetry.space_group_name_H-M   'P 1'
#
loop_
_entity.id
_entity.type
_entity.pdbx_description
1 polymer ?
#
loop_
_entity_poly.entity_id
_entity_poly.type
_entity_poly.pdbx_seq_one_letter_code
_entity_poly.pdbx_strand_id
1 'polypeptide(L)'
;MMRFTVPLVLACGLAAPALAQSGRPPALLIHGNYCGPGNNAPLPPIDALDAACARHDACTPRGGLPSAACNARLQREAELISRDPHQPADLRDAAGFVAFAAGMIPSRSQVAAAPSIAAPALRPIGHTDPAPSIDEDDE
;
A
#
# COMPACT_ATOMS: atom_id res chain seq x y z
N MET A 1 41.67 41.08 15.17
CA MET A 1 41.07 39.85 15.75
C MET A 1 39.73 39.60 15.08
N MET A 2 39.66 38.76 14.03
CA MET A 2 38.40 38.17 13.54
C MET A 2 38.74 37.06 12.52
N ARG A 3 39.13 35.89 13.02
CA ARG A 3 39.53 34.74 12.17
C ARG A 3 39.13 33.38 12.75
N PHE A 4 37.93 33.22 13.35
CA PHE A 4 37.47 31.88 13.78
C PHE A 4 35.93 31.71 13.79
N THR A 5 35.18 32.39 12.92
CA THR A 5 33.70 32.24 12.88
C THR A 5 33.19 31.39 11.71
N VAL A 6 34.08 30.90 10.84
CA VAL A 6 33.69 30.14 9.65
C VAL A 6 33.43 28.63 9.90
N PRO A 7 34.10 27.90 10.81
CA PRO A 7 33.92 26.45 10.86
C PRO A 7 32.67 26.00 11.65
N LEU A 8 32.13 26.86 12.53
CA LEU A 8 30.97 26.50 13.38
C LEU A 8 29.63 26.53 12.60
N VAL A 9 29.51 27.42 11.62
CA VAL A 9 28.27 27.57 10.82
C VAL A 9 28.08 26.40 9.86
N LEU A 10 29.17 25.79 9.38
CA LEU A 10 29.12 24.68 8.42
C LEU A 10 28.65 23.35 9.04
N ALA A 11 28.89 23.13 10.34
CA ALA A 11 28.52 21.88 11.02
C ALA A 11 27.02 21.78 11.34
N CYS A 12 26.32 22.89 11.57
CA CYS A 12 24.88 22.88 11.87
C CYS A 12 23.98 22.75 10.64
N GLY A 13 24.50 22.95 9.42
CA GLY A 13 23.72 22.89 8.18
C GLY A 13 23.42 21.47 7.67
N LEU A 14 24.15 20.46 8.14
CA LEU A 14 24.08 19.08 7.59
C LEU A 14 23.09 18.17 8.32
N ALA A 15 22.52 18.58 9.46
CA ALA A 15 21.52 17.79 10.20
C ALA A 15 20.06 18.09 9.78
N ALA A 16 19.84 19.11 8.94
CA ALA A 16 18.50 19.57 8.57
C ALA A 16 17.68 18.66 7.61
N PRO A 17 18.26 17.80 6.72
CA PRO A 17 17.42 17.12 5.73
C PRO A 17 16.59 15.98 6.33
N ALA A 18 16.95 15.49 7.53
CA ALA A 18 16.26 14.36 8.17
C ALA A 18 14.87 14.70 8.72
N LEU A 19 14.56 15.98 8.98
CA LEU A 19 13.26 16.41 9.50
C LEU A 19 12.24 16.76 8.40
N ALA A 20 12.68 16.89 7.14
CA ALA A 20 11.82 17.26 6.02
C ALA A 20 11.16 16.05 5.33
N GLN A 21 11.65 14.83 5.59
CA GLN A 21 11.03 13.61 5.08
C GLN A 21 9.99 13.13 6.09
N SER A 22 8.78 13.67 6.02
CA SER A 22 7.63 12.93 6.56
C SER A 22 7.60 11.58 5.82
N GLY A 23 8.01 10.49 6.48
CA GLY A 23 8.10 9.16 5.88
C GLY A 23 6.76 8.55 5.43
N ARG A 24 5.71 9.36 5.24
CA ARG A 24 4.41 8.94 4.72
C ARG A 24 4.46 9.03 3.19
N PRO A 25 4.28 7.91 2.47
CA PRO A 25 4.16 7.95 1.02
C PRO A 25 3.01 8.88 0.60
N PRO A 26 3.10 9.52 -0.58
CA PRO A 26 2.06 10.42 -1.06
C PRO A 26 0.70 9.68 -1.16
N ALA A 27 -0.38 10.40 -0.85
CA ALA A 27 -1.73 9.86 -1.00
C ALA A 27 -2.04 9.59 -2.47
N LEU A 28 -2.58 8.41 -2.76
CA LEU A 28 -3.03 8.02 -4.10
C LEU A 28 -4.55 7.96 -4.09
N LEU A 29 -5.17 9.13 -4.28
CA LEU A 29 -6.61 9.29 -4.14
C LEU A 29 -7.29 9.24 -5.49
N ILE A 30 -8.34 8.42 -5.56
CA ILE A 30 -9.30 8.40 -6.66
C ILE A 30 -10.18 9.65 -6.57
N HIS A 31 -10.56 10.02 -5.34
CA HIS A 31 -11.49 11.10 -5.07
C HIS A 31 -11.36 11.61 -3.63
N GLY A 32 -11.63 12.90 -3.43
CA GLY A 32 -11.77 13.51 -2.11
C GLY A 32 -10.55 13.35 -1.20
N ASN A 33 -10.81 13.13 0.09
CA ASN A 33 -9.81 12.96 1.13
C ASN A 33 -9.56 11.50 1.51
N TYR A 34 -10.49 10.58 1.23
CA TYR A 34 -10.50 9.22 1.79
C TYR A 34 -10.51 8.11 0.74
N CYS A 35 -10.87 8.36 -0.51
CA CYS A 35 -10.98 7.29 -1.50
C CYS A 35 -9.60 6.88 -2.06
N GLY A 36 -8.77 6.22 -1.25
CA GLY A 36 -7.50 5.65 -1.68
C GLY A 36 -6.45 5.49 -0.55
N PRO A 37 -5.37 4.74 -0.79
CA PRO A 37 -4.31 4.54 0.19
C PRO A 37 -3.55 5.84 0.49
N GLY A 38 -3.11 5.98 1.74
CA GLY A 38 -2.36 7.14 2.20
C GLY A 38 -3.21 8.38 2.46
N ASN A 39 -4.55 8.24 2.48
CA ASN A 39 -5.57 9.27 2.66
C ASN A 39 -5.23 10.49 3.54
N ASN A 40 -5.98 11.57 3.32
CA ASN A 40 -5.80 12.85 3.99
C ASN A 40 -6.49 12.93 5.35
N ALA A 41 -6.77 11.79 6.00
CA ALA A 41 -7.32 11.80 7.34
C ALA A 41 -6.41 12.60 8.29
N PRO A 42 -6.96 13.46 9.18
CA PRO A 42 -8.36 13.50 9.61
C PRO A 42 -9.20 14.65 8.99
N LEU A 43 -8.91 15.11 7.77
CA LEU A 43 -9.73 16.15 7.12
C LEU A 43 -11.20 15.72 7.00
N PRO A 44 -12.19 16.64 7.02
CA PRO A 44 -13.58 16.26 6.82
C PRO A 44 -13.80 15.71 5.41
N PRO A 45 -14.71 14.74 5.22
CA PRO A 45 -15.13 14.32 3.89
C PRO A 45 -15.75 15.48 3.12
N ILE A 46 -15.48 15.58 1.82
CA ILE A 46 -15.95 16.72 1.00
C ILE A 46 -17.31 16.49 0.34
N ASP A 47 -17.75 15.24 0.22
CA ASP A 47 -19.06 14.86 -0.31
C ASP A 47 -19.52 13.47 0.16
N ALA A 48 -20.62 12.98 -0.41
CA ALA A 48 -21.23 11.70 -0.05
C ALA A 48 -20.33 10.49 -0.36
N LEU A 49 -19.58 10.51 -1.46
CA LEU A 49 -18.68 9.40 -1.85
C LEU A 49 -17.47 9.38 -0.93
N ASP A 50 -16.87 10.54 -0.70
CA ASP A 50 -15.75 10.70 0.21
C ASP A 50 -16.14 10.27 1.64
N ALA A 51 -17.36 10.58 2.07
CA ALA A 51 -17.90 10.14 3.35
C ALA A 51 -18.08 8.61 3.42
N ALA A 52 -18.44 7.94 2.32
CA ALA A 52 -18.50 6.48 2.26
C ALA A 52 -17.10 5.86 2.42
N CYS A 53 -16.11 6.41 1.72
CA CYS A 53 -14.70 6.02 1.85
C CYS A 53 -14.19 6.23 3.29
N ALA A 54 -14.48 7.36 3.91
CA ALA A 54 -14.09 7.63 5.29
C ALA A 54 -14.65 6.61 6.29
N ARG A 55 -15.91 6.17 6.09
CA ARG A 55 -16.52 5.13 6.93
C ARG A 55 -15.95 3.74 6.66
N HIS A 56 -15.47 3.47 5.44
CA HIS A 56 -14.77 2.22 5.10
C HIS A 56 -13.39 2.17 5.78
N ASP A 57 -12.65 3.28 5.74
CA ASP A 57 -11.37 3.40 6.45
C ASP A 57 -11.53 3.22 7.96
N ALA A 58 -12.57 3.82 8.55
CA ALA A 58 -12.89 3.65 9.97
C ALA A 58 -13.33 2.22 10.34
N CYS A 59 -13.89 1.46 9.39
CA CYS A 59 -14.24 0.05 9.56
C CYS A 59 -12.99 -0.85 9.56
N THR A 60 -11.87 -0.37 9.01
CA THR A 60 -10.63 -1.12 8.84
C THR A 60 -9.74 -0.98 10.07
N PRO A 61 -9.28 -2.08 10.69
CA PRO A 61 -8.30 -2.01 11.78
C PRO A 61 -7.05 -1.25 11.34
N ARG A 62 -6.51 -0.38 12.19
CA ARG A 62 -5.32 0.41 11.84
C ARG A 62 -4.17 -0.49 11.37
N GLY A 63 -3.65 -0.19 10.18
CA GLY A 63 -2.55 -0.95 9.55
C GLY A 63 -2.92 -2.35 9.06
N GLY A 64 -4.21 -2.70 9.07
CA GLY A 64 -4.70 -4.01 8.63
C GLY A 64 -5.50 -3.95 7.32
N LEU A 65 -5.89 -5.12 6.84
CA LEU A 65 -6.83 -5.26 5.73
C LEU A 65 -8.28 -5.10 6.19
N PRO A 66 -9.17 -4.52 5.35
CA PRO A 66 -10.60 -4.49 5.62
C PRO A 66 -11.18 -5.90 5.72
N SER A 67 -12.30 -6.03 6.42
CA SER A 67 -13.11 -7.25 6.34
C SER A 67 -13.92 -7.26 5.05
N ALA A 68 -14.36 -8.44 4.60
CA ALA A 68 -15.27 -8.55 3.45
C ALA A 68 -16.57 -7.76 3.68
N ALA A 69 -17.04 -7.67 4.93
CA ALA A 69 -18.22 -6.88 5.28
C ALA A 69 -17.98 -5.37 5.11
N CYS A 70 -16.79 -4.87 5.47
CA CYS A 70 -16.42 -3.46 5.23
C CYS A 70 -16.42 -3.16 3.73
N ASN A 71 -15.78 -4.02 2.92
CA ASN A 71 -15.72 -3.87 1.46
C ASN A 71 -17.11 -3.90 0.82
N ALA A 72 -17.95 -4.87 1.20
CA ALA A 72 -19.31 -4.98 0.69
C ALA A 72 -20.19 -3.78 1.08
N ARG A 73 -19.95 -3.18 2.24
CA ARG A 73 -20.64 -1.94 2.63
C ARG A 73 -20.22 -0.75 1.77
N LEU A 74 -18.92 -0.57 1.53
CA LEU A 74 -18.43 0.49 0.65
C LEU A 74 -19.01 0.34 -0.77
N GLN A 75 -18.98 -0.88 -1.31
CA GLN A 75 -19.56 -1.17 -2.62
C GLN A 75 -21.02 -0.73 -2.70
N ARG A 76 -21.88 -1.14 -1.75
CA ARG A 76 -23.30 -0.77 -1.77
C ARG A 76 -23.53 0.74 -1.66
N GLU A 77 -22.80 1.42 -0.79
CA GLU A 77 -22.93 2.88 -0.62
C GLU A 77 -22.53 3.62 -1.90
N ALA A 78 -21.41 3.21 -2.52
CA ALA A 78 -20.94 3.80 -3.77
C ALA A 78 -21.87 3.50 -4.96
N GLU A 79 -22.48 2.31 -5.04
CA GLU A 79 -23.50 1.99 -6.06
C GLU A 79 -24.79 2.82 -5.92
N LEU A 80 -25.16 3.21 -4.71
CA LEU A 80 -26.31 4.11 -4.51
C LEU A 80 -25.99 5.51 -5.01
N ILE A 81 -24.79 6.01 -4.72
CA ILE A 81 -24.32 7.32 -5.16
C ILE A 81 -24.17 7.37 -6.69
N SER A 82 -23.65 6.31 -7.32
CA SER A 82 -23.48 6.27 -8.78
C SER A 82 -24.79 6.30 -9.55
N ARG A 83 -25.89 5.85 -8.93
CA ARG A 83 -27.24 5.84 -9.52
C ARG A 83 -28.09 7.05 -9.14
N ASP A 84 -27.63 7.91 -8.25
CA ASP A 84 -28.38 9.07 -7.78
C ASP A 84 -28.32 10.21 -8.81
N PRO A 85 -29.45 10.55 -9.48
CA PRO A 85 -29.46 11.58 -10.52
C PRO A 85 -29.21 13.00 -9.97
N HIS A 86 -29.30 13.19 -8.65
CA HIS A 86 -29.00 14.48 -8.01
C HIS A 86 -27.50 14.72 -7.82
N GLN A 87 -26.66 13.70 -8.00
CA GLN A 87 -25.20 13.86 -7.92
C GLN A 87 -24.62 14.35 -9.26
N PRO A 88 -23.53 15.14 -9.22
CA PRO A 88 -22.73 15.49 -10.40
C PRO A 88 -22.29 14.25 -11.18
N ALA A 89 -22.20 14.36 -12.51
CA ALA A 89 -21.90 13.22 -13.38
C ALA A 89 -20.53 12.60 -13.10
N ASP A 90 -19.51 13.43 -12.89
CA ASP A 90 -18.16 13.03 -12.49
C ASP A 90 -18.15 12.30 -11.14
N LEU A 91 -18.93 12.78 -10.16
CA LEU A 91 -19.06 12.11 -8.88
C LEU A 91 -19.72 10.74 -9.01
N ARG A 92 -20.72 10.59 -9.89
CA ARG A 92 -21.36 9.31 -10.17
C ARG A 92 -20.39 8.33 -10.84
N ASP A 93 -19.56 8.80 -11.77
CA ASP A 93 -18.55 7.99 -12.45
C ASP A 93 -17.47 7.52 -11.47
N ALA A 94 -16.97 8.43 -10.63
CA ALA A 94 -16.04 8.08 -9.55
C ALA A 94 -16.66 7.07 -8.57
N ALA A 95 -17.93 7.23 -8.20
CA ALA A 95 -18.65 6.30 -7.34
C ALA A 95 -18.81 4.92 -8.00
N GLY A 96 -19.08 4.86 -9.30
CA GLY A 96 -19.14 3.62 -10.07
C GLY A 96 -17.80 2.87 -10.06
N PHE A 97 -16.69 3.59 -10.26
CA PHE A 97 -15.36 3.01 -10.16
C PHE A 97 -15.04 2.52 -8.74
N VAL A 98 -15.32 3.34 -7.71
CA VAL A 98 -15.10 2.96 -6.30
C VAL A 98 -15.92 1.73 -5.93
N ALA A 99 -17.17 1.63 -6.39
CA ALA A 99 -18.02 0.46 -6.15
C ALA A 99 -17.41 -0.82 -6.73
N PHE A 100 -16.97 -0.77 -7.98
CA PHE A 100 -16.28 -1.88 -8.62
C PHE A 100 -14.98 -2.25 -7.91
N ALA A 101 -14.14 -1.25 -7.61
CA ALA A 101 -12.88 -1.43 -6.92
C ALA A 101 -13.07 -2.06 -5.53
N ALA A 102 -14.09 -1.64 -4.77
CA ALA A 102 -14.42 -2.19 -3.46
C ALA A 102 -14.66 -3.71 -3.49
N GLY A 103 -15.25 -4.23 -4.57
CA GLY A 103 -15.44 -5.67 -4.78
C GLY A 103 -14.14 -6.45 -5.05
N MET A 104 -13.06 -5.77 -5.44
CA MET A 104 -11.75 -6.36 -5.73
C MET A 104 -10.74 -6.20 -4.59
N ILE A 105 -11.04 -5.40 -3.56
CA ILE A 105 -10.13 -5.21 -2.42
C ILE A 105 -9.99 -6.54 -1.66
N PRO A 106 -8.77 -7.06 -1.48
CA PRO A 106 -8.55 -8.25 -0.67
C PRO A 106 -9.03 -8.02 0.75
N SER A 107 -9.78 -8.99 1.28
CA SER A 107 -10.18 -8.97 2.68
C SER A 107 -9.28 -9.82 3.55
N ARG A 108 -9.25 -9.54 4.86
CA ARG A 108 -8.46 -10.30 5.84
C ARG A 108 -8.66 -11.83 5.72
N SER A 109 -9.90 -12.29 5.57
CA SER A 109 -10.20 -13.72 5.46
C SER A 109 -9.69 -14.34 4.16
N GLN A 110 -9.75 -13.61 3.05
CA GLN A 110 -9.24 -14.08 1.77
C GLN A 110 -7.72 -14.26 1.79
N VAL A 111 -6.98 -13.30 2.38
CA VAL A 111 -5.53 -13.41 2.51
C VAL A 111 -5.13 -14.52 3.48
N ALA A 112 -5.90 -14.72 4.57
CA ALA A 112 -5.65 -15.82 5.51
C ALA A 112 -5.92 -17.21 4.91
N ALA A 113 -6.83 -17.33 3.93
CA ALA A 113 -7.18 -18.58 3.26
C ALA A 113 -6.32 -18.89 2.03
N ALA A 114 -5.45 -17.96 1.61
CA ALA A 114 -4.59 -18.17 0.45
C ALA A 114 -3.64 -19.36 0.71
N PRO A 115 -3.52 -20.32 -0.23
CA PRO A 115 -2.59 -21.42 -0.07
C PRO A 115 -1.18 -20.87 0.09
N SER A 116 -0.52 -21.20 1.21
CA SER A 116 0.88 -20.89 1.40
C SER A 116 1.66 -21.70 0.37
N ILE A 117 2.20 -21.05 -0.66
CA ILE A 117 3.18 -21.71 -1.53
C ILE A 117 4.39 -21.99 -0.65
N ALA A 118 4.55 -23.26 -0.27
CA ALA A 118 5.73 -23.70 0.45
C ALA A 118 6.95 -23.33 -0.40
N ALA A 119 7.86 -22.55 0.17
CA ALA A 119 9.14 -22.30 -0.48
C ALA A 119 9.77 -23.67 -0.81
N PRO A 120 10.26 -23.88 -2.04
CA PRO A 120 10.90 -25.14 -2.38
C PRO A 120 12.04 -25.38 -1.39
N ALA A 121 12.05 -26.55 -0.76
CA ALA A 121 13.11 -26.93 0.14
C ALA A 121 14.45 -26.79 -0.61
N LEU A 122 15.34 -25.96 -0.08
CA LEU A 122 16.71 -25.84 -0.61
C LEU A 122 17.33 -27.24 -0.54
N ARG A 123 17.45 -27.90 -1.70
CA ARG A 123 18.22 -29.15 -1.77
C ARG A 123 19.68 -28.79 -1.56
N PRO A 124 20.38 -29.41 -0.59
CA PRO A 124 21.82 -29.28 -0.49
C PRO A 124 22.43 -29.71 -1.83
N ILE A 125 23.25 -28.84 -2.42
CA ILE A 125 24.04 -29.19 -3.60
C ILE A 125 25.01 -30.28 -3.14
N GLY A 126 24.76 -31.52 -3.58
CA GLY A 126 25.61 -32.66 -3.28
C GLY A 126 27.03 -32.41 -3.79
N HIS A 127 28.01 -32.80 -2.97
CA HIS A 127 29.42 -32.77 -3.31
C HIS A 127 29.64 -33.55 -4.62
N THR A 128 30.29 -32.94 -5.60
CA THR A 128 30.70 -33.62 -6.84
C THR A 128 31.67 -34.74 -6.49
N ASP A 129 31.31 -35.99 -6.81
CA ASP A 129 32.24 -37.11 -6.76
C ASP A 129 33.46 -36.82 -7.66
N PRO A 130 34.69 -37.13 -7.24
CA PRO A 130 35.87 -36.94 -8.07
C PRO A 130 35.78 -37.85 -9.31
N ALA A 131 36.15 -37.31 -10.46
CA ALA A 131 36.25 -38.08 -11.70
C ALA A 131 37.22 -39.26 -11.53
N PRO A 132 36.94 -40.44 -12.11
CA PRO A 132 37.86 -41.57 -12.06
C PRO A 132 39.14 -41.23 -12.83
N SER A 133 40.29 -41.57 -12.22
CA SER A 133 41.60 -41.52 -12.87
C SER A 133 41.65 -42.55 -14.00
N ILE A 134 42.05 -42.08 -15.18
CA ILE A 134 42.38 -42.93 -16.32
C ILE A 134 43.81 -43.42 -16.08
N ASP A 135 43.99 -44.72 -15.87
CA ASP A 135 45.30 -45.36 -15.89
C ASP A 135 45.76 -45.43 -17.35
N GLU A 136 46.85 -44.72 -17.66
CA GLU A 136 47.60 -44.85 -18.92
C GLU A 136 48.59 -46.00 -18.73
N ASP A 137 48.21 -47.20 -19.14
CA ASP A 137 49.12 -48.34 -19.36
C ASP A 137 49.77 -48.20 -20.74
N ASP A 138 51.07 -47.89 -20.77
CA ASP A 138 51.95 -48.10 -21.92
C ASP A 138 53.08 -49.08 -21.53
N GLU A 139 53.18 -50.14 -22.36
CA GLU A 139 54.17 -51.24 -22.50
C GLU A 139 54.00 -52.55 -21.69
#